data_AF-A0AA37BEY8-F1
#
_entry.id   AF-A0AA37BEY8-F1
#
_cell.length_a   1.000
_cell.length_b   1.000
_cell.length_c   1.000
_cell.angle_alpha   90.00
_cell.angle_beta   90.00
_cell.angle_gamma   90.00
#
_symmetry.space_group_name_H-M   'P 1'
#
loop_
_entity.id
_entity.type
_entity.pdbx_description
1 polymer ?
#
loop_
_entity_poly.entity_id
_entity_poly.type
_entity_poly.pdbx_seq_one_letter_code
_entity_poly.pdbx_strand_id
1 'polypeptide(L)'
;MSVQRDEEWLEAATAEEITRALDAGELNELLGRSVPAPLPPEGQADAAWLASASLEAVSRAYDTGQLDQLLGRPAADATANE
;
A
#
# COMPACT_ATOMS: atom_id res chain seq x y z
N MET A 1 -15.25 -3.38 3.48
CA MET A 1 -15.27 -2.60 4.74
C MET A 1 -13.93 -2.82 5.39
N SER A 2 -13.03 -1.84 5.33
CA SER A 2 -11.75 -1.91 6.06
C SER A 2 -12.07 -1.74 7.54
N VAL A 3 -11.65 -2.70 8.38
CA VAL A 3 -11.85 -2.60 9.83
C VAL A 3 -10.74 -1.71 10.37
N GLN A 4 -11.02 -0.43 10.54
CA GLN A 4 -10.11 0.48 11.22
C GLN A 4 -10.04 0.06 12.69
N ARG A 5 -8.84 -0.08 13.26
CA ARG A 5 -8.68 -0.38 14.69
C ARG A 5 -8.53 0.91 15.46
N ASP A 6 -9.28 1.00 16.56
CA ASP A 6 -9.32 2.15 17.46
C ASP A 6 -8.36 1.99 18.67
N GLU A 7 -8.17 3.06 19.43
CA GLU A 7 -7.24 3.09 20.58
C GLU A 7 -7.58 2.02 21.63
N GLU A 8 -8.87 1.80 21.91
CA GLU A 8 -9.31 0.74 22.84
C GLU A 8 -8.89 -0.66 22.39
N TRP A 9 -8.81 -0.92 21.08
CA TRP A 9 -8.31 -2.20 20.58
C TRP A 9 -6.80 -2.28 20.74
N LEU A 10 -6.07 -1.20 20.43
CA LEU A 10 -4.61 -1.18 20.55
C LEU A 10 -4.14 -1.42 22.00
N GLU A 11 -4.86 -0.90 22.98
CA GLU A 11 -4.57 -1.10 24.40
C GLU A 11 -4.80 -2.55 24.87
N ALA A 12 -5.72 -3.27 24.22
CA ALA A 12 -6.04 -4.66 24.54
C ALA A 12 -5.32 -5.70 23.66
N ALA A 13 -4.81 -5.27 22.50
CA ALA A 13 -4.18 -6.13 21.51
C ALA A 13 -2.80 -6.63 21.96
N THR A 14 -2.51 -7.88 21.63
CA THR A 14 -1.17 -8.44 21.82
C THR A 14 -0.17 -7.87 20.81
N ALA A 15 1.14 -7.93 21.11
CA ALA A 15 2.17 -7.45 20.20
C ALA A 15 2.13 -8.12 18.81
N GLU A 16 1.73 -9.40 18.75
CA GLU A 16 1.52 -10.12 17.48
C GLU A 16 0.33 -9.58 16.68
N GLU A 17 -0.77 -9.26 17.36
CA GLU A 17 -1.95 -8.65 16.73
C GLU A 17 -1.66 -7.24 16.25
N ILE A 18 -0.95 -6.43 17.04
CA ILE A 18 -0.51 -5.09 16.64
C ILE A 18 0.36 -5.18 15.39
N THR A 19 1.30 -6.14 15.34
CA THR A 19 2.17 -6.33 14.18
C THR A 19 1.38 -6.70 12.93
N ARG A 20 0.38 -7.61 13.05
CA ARG A 20 -0.53 -7.93 11.93
C ARG A 20 -1.38 -6.76 11.49
N ALA A 21 -1.94 -6.01 12.43
CA ALA A 21 -2.77 -4.84 12.11
C ALA A 21 -1.94 -3.70 11.50
N LEU A 22 -0.65 -3.60 11.86
CA LEU A 22 0.30 -2.68 11.26
C LEU A 22 0.64 -3.09 9.81
N ASP A 23 0.91 -4.37 9.59
CA ASP A 23 1.17 -4.96 8.26
C ASP A 23 -0.05 -4.86 7.33
N ALA A 24 -1.26 -5.07 7.89
CA ALA A 24 -2.53 -4.90 7.20
C ALA A 24 -2.93 -3.43 7.00
N GLY A 25 -2.22 -2.48 7.62
CA GLY A 25 -2.51 -1.06 7.53
C GLY A 25 -3.76 -0.60 8.29
N GLU A 26 -4.31 -1.44 9.17
CA GLU A 26 -5.49 -1.15 9.99
C GLU A 26 -5.22 -0.15 11.12
N LEU A 27 -3.95 0.16 11.40
CA LEU A 27 -3.51 1.14 12.42
C LEU A 27 -3.10 2.51 11.83
N ASN A 28 -3.21 2.70 10.53
CA ASN A 28 -2.67 3.89 9.87
C ASN A 28 -3.35 5.20 10.27
N GLU A 29 -4.69 5.23 10.35
CA GLU A 29 -5.41 6.42 10.81
C GLU A 29 -5.10 6.73 12.28
N LEU A 30 -4.96 5.69 13.12
CA LEU A 30 -4.69 5.82 14.55
C LEU A 30 -3.27 6.36 14.82
N LEU A 31 -2.29 5.90 14.05
CA LEU A 31 -0.90 6.38 14.14
C LEU A 31 -0.67 7.72 13.44
N GLY A 32 -1.72 8.34 12.87
CA GLY A 32 -1.61 9.56 12.06
C GLY A 32 -0.72 9.37 10.83
N ARG A 33 -0.46 8.11 10.44
CA ARG A 33 0.25 7.80 9.20
C ARG A 33 -0.79 7.90 8.10
N SER A 34 -0.77 8.99 7.35
CA SER A 34 -1.42 9.05 6.04
C SER A 34 -0.82 7.95 5.17
N VAL A 35 -1.41 6.75 5.23
CA VAL A 35 -1.09 5.72 4.27
C VAL A 35 -1.92 6.03 3.05
N PRO A 36 -1.26 6.27 1.91
CA PRO A 36 -2.00 6.62 0.72
C PRO A 36 -2.95 5.51 0.39
N ALA A 37 -4.13 5.91 -0.07
CA ALA A 37 -5.16 4.97 -0.48
C ALA A 37 -4.54 3.90 -1.39
N PRO A 38 -4.92 2.62 -1.20
CA PRO A 38 -4.47 1.57 -2.09
C PRO A 38 -4.88 1.96 -3.52
N LEU A 39 -3.89 1.96 -4.42
CA LEU A 39 -4.16 2.16 -5.84
C LEU A 39 -5.13 1.06 -6.28
N PRO A 40 -6.15 1.37 -7.09
CA PRO A 40 -6.95 0.32 -7.70
C PRO A 40 -6.02 -0.63 -8.46
N PRO A 41 -6.39 -1.92 -8.63
CA PRO A 41 -5.54 -2.90 -9.32
C PRO A 41 -5.19 -2.49 -10.77
N GLU A 42 -6.00 -1.61 -11.36
CA GLU A 42 -5.81 -1.01 -12.68
C GLU A 42 -5.26 0.43 -12.61
N GLY A 43 -5.08 0.95 -11.39
CA GLY A 43 -4.57 2.29 -11.11
C GLY A 43 -3.06 2.33 -11.18
N GLN A 44 -2.55 3.31 -11.92
CA GLN A 44 -1.13 3.65 -11.92
C GLN A 44 -0.80 4.56 -10.74
N ALA A 45 0.36 4.32 -10.13
CA ALA A 45 0.92 5.22 -9.15
C ALA A 45 1.34 6.51 -9.84
N ASP A 46 0.85 7.63 -9.32
CA ASP A 46 1.32 8.96 -9.68
C ASP A 46 2.31 9.50 -8.63
N ALA A 47 2.98 10.60 -8.96
CA ALA A 47 4.02 11.19 -8.11
C ALA A 47 3.49 11.63 -6.74
N ALA A 48 2.20 11.99 -6.65
CA ALA A 48 1.58 12.38 -5.38
C ALA A 48 1.36 11.15 -4.48
N TRP A 49 0.94 10.03 -5.06
CA TRP A 49 0.90 8.75 -4.37
C TRP A 49 2.30 8.32 -3.91
N LEU A 50 3.30 8.38 -4.79
CA LEU A 50 4.67 7.93 -4.47
C LEU A 50 5.33 8.76 -3.37
N ALA A 51 5.01 10.06 -3.30
CA ALA A 51 5.48 10.95 -2.24
C ALA A 51 4.86 10.66 -0.85
N SER A 52 3.71 9.99 -0.81
CA SER A 52 3.03 9.58 0.43
C SER A 52 3.16 8.08 0.70
N ALA A 53 3.57 7.28 -0.29
CA ALA A 53 3.66 5.84 -0.21
C ALA A 53 4.77 5.37 0.71
N SER A 54 4.43 4.38 1.53
CA SER A 54 5.39 3.63 2.34
C SER A 54 6.29 2.79 1.44
N LEU A 55 7.50 2.46 1.90
CA LEU A 55 8.46 1.64 1.14
C LEU A 55 7.85 0.30 0.69
N GLU A 56 7.03 -0.33 1.54
CA GLU A 56 6.32 -1.57 1.22
C GLU A 56 5.26 -1.38 0.12
N ALA A 57 4.52 -0.26 0.15
CA ALA A 57 3.56 0.07 -0.88
C ALA A 57 4.27 0.30 -2.23
N VAL A 58 5.39 1.02 -2.22
CA VAL A 58 6.24 1.22 -3.42
C VAL A 58 6.77 -0.13 -3.93
N SER A 59 7.24 -1.01 -3.04
CA SER A 59 7.73 -2.34 -3.43
C SER A 59 6.63 -3.19 -4.06
N ARG A 60 5.40 -3.15 -3.52
CA ARG A 60 4.24 -3.85 -4.08
C ARG A 60 3.85 -3.26 -5.43
N ALA A 61 3.78 -1.94 -5.53
CA ALA A 61 3.46 -1.25 -6.79
C ALA A 61 4.53 -1.47 -7.87
N TYR A 62 5.79 -1.66 -7.47
CA TYR A 62 6.86 -2.04 -8.39
C TYR A 62 6.68 -3.47 -8.91
N ASP A 63 6.35 -4.42 -8.02
CA ASP A 63 6.14 -5.83 -8.35
C ASP A 63 4.92 -6.04 -9.27
N THR A 64 3.86 -5.25 -9.06
CA THR A 64 2.62 -5.29 -9.86
C THR A 64 2.68 -4.44 -11.14
N GLY A 65 3.78 -3.74 -11.42
CA GLY A 65 3.90 -2.86 -12.59
C GLY A 65 3.09 -1.55 -12.48
N GLN A 66 2.59 -1.21 -11.30
CA GLN A 66 1.88 0.04 -11.03
C GLN A 66 2.81 1.26 -10.89
N LEU A 67 4.13 1.09 -11.00
CA LEU A 67 5.09 2.20 -11.11
C LEU A 67 5.59 2.42 -12.54
N ASP A 68 5.16 1.60 -13.49
CA ASP A 68 5.80 1.49 -14.79
C ASP A 68 5.65 2.78 -15.61
N GLN A 69 4.46 3.41 -15.57
CA GLN A 69 4.25 4.73 -16.19
C GLN A 69 5.12 5.84 -15.57
N LEU A 70 5.30 5.81 -14.25
CA LEU A 70 6.06 6.83 -13.52
C LEU A 70 7.56 6.69 -13.78
N LEU A 71 8.03 5.45 -13.92
CA LEU A 71 9.42 5.11 -14.25
C LEU A 71 9.70 5.16 -15.76
N GLY A 72 8.69 5.45 -16.59
CA GLY A 72 8.81 5.49 -18.04
C GLY A 72 9.14 4.13 -18.67
N ARG A 73 8.82 3.04 -17.97
CA ARG A 73 8.84 1.70 -18.56
C ARG A 73 7.52 1.48 -19.33
N PRO A 74 7.57 0.76 -20.46
CA PRO A 74 6.36 0.36 -21.16
C PRO A 74 5.69 -0.74 -20.33
N ALA A 75 4.50 -0.44 -19.78
CA ALA A 75 3.71 -1.32 -18.92
C ALA A 75 3.75 -2.73 -19.49
N ALA A 76 4.53 -3.63 -18.87
CA ALA A 76 4.98 -4.90 -19.41
C ALA A 76 4.02 -5.42 -20.48
N ASP A 77 4.30 -5.01 -21.72
CA ASP A 77 3.37 -5.20 -22.81
C ASP A 77 3.21 -6.71 -22.98
N ALA A 78 1.99 -7.12 -23.28
CA ALA A 78 1.57 -8.48 -23.55
C ALA A 78 2.29 -9.03 -24.81
N THR A 79 3.60 -9.21 -24.71
CA THR A 79 4.50 -9.68 -25.77
C THR A 79 5.59 -10.57 -25.18
N ALA A 80 5.19 -11.63 -24.47
CA ALA A 80 5.87 -12.91 -24.62
C ALA A 80 5.26 -13.58 -25.86
N ASN A 81 5.77 -13.16 -27.01
CA ASN A 81 5.54 -13.76 -28.31
C ASN A 81 6.17 -15.16 -28.33
N GLU A 82 5.35 -16.22 -28.35
CA GLU A 82 5.65 -17.53 -28.96
C GLU A 82 4.37 -18.37 -29.18
#